data_AF-A0A4U1IYY7-F1
#
_entry.id   AF-A0A4U1IYY7-F1
#
_cell.length_a   1.000
_cell.length_b   1.000
_cell.length_c   1.000
_cell.angle_alpha   90.00
_cell.angle_beta   90.00
_cell.angle_gamma   90.00
#
_symmetry.space_group_name_H-M   'P 1'
#
loop_
_entity.id
_entity.type
_entity.pdbx_description
1 polymer ?
#
loop_
_entity_poly.entity_id
_entity_poly.type
_entity_poly.pdbx_seq_one_letter_code
_entity_poly.pdbx_strand_id
1 'polypeptide(L)'
;MRNYAILFVAGLLASGCGLVNLQTNIPGLSGESSGPAQVGPFGMLPYDEEEVGKAVLATFKSWNHTSCELHKCVNDFKKQAGVKEYQDKQTYVYQFNPRRTLKNPDPTWLTEWDKLSEDEHSNTADITYQALIVAAMRKTWLAKCHADYAAIDKEARALDAKWATEIADASKIPNPYGRIGALLGLQKTADEAAPKTNEYADKLLAYVGFRRDLRIAIKRAYEATDRDYLYAIEGPGSSNAEIRARLDATTERDLYCFHASSGGASLFSNSYTEHGAKYVKPLFSEEARKKLDGLRDKESKKFADEARPASIDKVYIQDIAEGKKEMPGHAKLGYVSETDEVKKITQNGGKTELEMAYSYTSEYPYDCVETNRIHSIRDGRIVYREICKTGKHTRERTMRITLGEMPEGVTIQVGDKLTGYAFVKKHEKKKPTDTKAVIKETELWELELHHLRSLERKKKLVGQWF
;
A
#
# COMPACT_ATOMS: atom_id res chain seq x y z
N MET A 1 1.54 33.38 6.88
CA MET A 1 0.67 32.76 5.86
C MET A 1 1.34 32.92 4.51
N ARG A 2 2.11 31.93 4.07
CA ARG A 2 2.76 31.91 2.74
C ARG A 2 2.05 30.86 1.91
N ASN A 3 1.26 31.31 0.94
CA ASN A 3 0.64 30.44 -0.05
C ASN A 3 1.73 29.95 -1.01
N TYR A 4 2.04 28.66 -0.97
CA TYR A 4 2.77 28.01 -2.04
C TYR A 4 1.76 27.48 -3.05
N ALA A 5 1.62 28.20 -4.15
CA ALA A 5 0.94 27.72 -5.34
C ALA A 5 1.75 26.56 -5.92
N ILE A 6 1.20 25.35 -5.86
CA ILE A 6 1.73 24.19 -6.57
C ILE A 6 1.36 24.37 -8.05
N LEU A 7 2.33 24.83 -8.83
CA LEU A 7 2.26 24.86 -10.29
C LEU A 7 2.32 23.41 -10.80
N PHE A 8 1.16 22.88 -11.22
CA PHE A 8 1.11 21.73 -12.12
C PHE A 8 1.66 22.16 -13.48
N VAL A 9 2.93 21.86 -13.74
CA VAL A 9 3.48 21.94 -15.09
C VAL A 9 3.04 20.68 -15.83
N ALA A 10 1.90 20.76 -16.51
CA ALA A 10 1.52 19.80 -17.54
C ALA A 10 2.44 20.04 -18.75
N GLY A 11 3.66 19.48 -18.68
CA GLY A 11 4.59 19.44 -19.79
C GLY A 11 4.13 18.41 -20.80
N LEU A 12 3.37 18.85 -21.80
CA LEU A 12 3.21 18.16 -23.09
C LEU A 12 4.59 18.04 -23.73
N LEU A 13 5.31 16.96 -23.44
CA LEU A 13 6.49 16.56 -24.21
C LEU A 13 6.02 15.88 -25.49
N ALA A 14 5.69 16.72 -26.48
CA ALA A 14 5.74 16.34 -27.88
C ALA A 14 7.21 16.16 -28.27
N SER A 15 7.78 14.99 -27.96
CA SER A 15 9.05 14.57 -28.54
C SER A 15 8.76 14.06 -29.96
N GLY A 16 9.00 14.94 -30.93
CA GLY A 16 8.92 14.61 -32.35
C GLY A 16 9.89 13.48 -32.71
N CYS A 17 9.34 12.31 -32.99
CA CYS A 17 9.92 11.43 -33.99
C CYS A 17 9.45 11.95 -35.33
N GLY A 18 10.39 12.41 -36.16
CA GLY A 18 10.10 12.78 -37.54
C GLY A 18 9.33 11.65 -38.21
N LEU A 19 8.11 11.96 -38.65
CA LEU A 19 7.39 11.20 -39.65
C LEU A 19 8.29 11.14 -40.89
N VAL A 20 9.06 10.07 -41.02
CA VAL A 20 9.53 9.64 -42.33
C VAL A 20 8.27 9.13 -43.04
N ASN A 21 7.61 10.03 -43.76
CA ASN A 21 6.68 9.64 -44.81
C ASN A 21 7.50 8.87 -45.83
N LEU A 22 7.57 7.55 -45.68
CA LEU A 22 7.91 6.66 -46.78
C LEU A 22 6.79 6.83 -47.80
N GLN A 23 7.04 7.60 -48.85
CA GLN A 23 6.25 7.54 -50.07
C GLN A 23 6.28 6.08 -50.56
N THR A 24 5.22 5.34 -50.29
CA THR A 24 4.96 4.00 -50.86
C THR A 24 4.45 4.12 -52.29
N ASN A 25 5.09 4.94 -53.12
CA ASN A 25 4.93 4.87 -54.56
C ASN A 25 6.06 4.01 -55.12
N ILE A 26 5.91 2.70 -54.98
CA ILE A 26 6.60 1.75 -55.86
C ILE A 26 5.87 1.85 -57.21
N PRO A 27 6.50 2.34 -58.28
CA PRO A 27 5.87 2.41 -59.59
C PRO A 27 5.62 0.98 -60.10
N GLY A 28 4.36 0.60 -60.30
CA GLY A 28 4.00 -0.68 -60.95
C GLY A 28 2.87 -1.51 -60.34
N LEU A 29 2.20 -1.05 -59.28
CA LEU A 29 1.19 -1.85 -58.56
C LEU A 29 -0.21 -1.24 -58.49
N SER A 30 -0.58 -0.35 -59.42
CA SER A 30 -1.98 0.04 -59.62
C SER A 30 -2.68 -0.98 -60.53
N GLY A 31 -3.10 -2.09 -59.94
CA GLY A 31 -3.98 -3.06 -60.57
C GLY A 31 -5.05 -3.49 -59.58
N GLU A 32 -6.23 -2.89 -59.68
CA GLU A 32 -7.48 -3.39 -59.08
C GLU A 32 -7.81 -4.76 -59.71
N SER A 33 -7.29 -5.82 -59.10
CA SER A 33 -7.69 -7.20 -59.40
C SER A 33 -7.97 -7.86 -58.06
N SER A 34 -9.25 -7.91 -57.68
CA SER A 34 -9.77 -8.53 -56.46
C SER A 34 -9.88 -10.06 -56.54
N GLY A 35 -9.15 -10.70 -57.47
CA GLY A 35 -9.07 -12.15 -57.61
C GLY A 35 -7.66 -12.70 -57.35
N PRO A 36 -7.52 -13.95 -56.88
CA PRO A 36 -6.21 -14.59 -56.71
C PRO A 36 -5.48 -14.68 -58.05
N ALA A 37 -4.18 -14.41 -58.06
CA ALA A 37 -3.36 -14.53 -59.25
C ALA A 37 -3.27 -16.01 -59.68
N GLN A 38 -3.49 -16.30 -60.98
CA GLN A 38 -3.35 -17.66 -61.53
C GLN A 38 -1.89 -17.94 -61.91
N VAL A 39 -1.38 -19.11 -61.51
CA VAL A 39 0.00 -19.51 -61.80
C VAL A 39 0.17 -19.79 -63.30
N GLY A 40 1.15 -19.13 -63.93
CA GLY A 40 1.48 -19.31 -65.35
C GLY A 40 1.99 -20.72 -65.68
N PRO A 41 1.97 -21.13 -66.96
CA PRO A 41 2.23 -22.52 -67.40
C PRO A 41 3.68 -23.02 -67.23
N PHE A 42 4.59 -22.24 -66.66
CA PHE A 42 6.04 -22.55 -66.58
C PHE A 42 6.65 -22.45 -65.17
N GLY A 43 5.91 -22.82 -64.11
CA GLY A 43 6.49 -23.05 -62.78
C GLY A 43 7.18 -21.84 -62.12
N MET A 44 7.07 -20.65 -62.68
CA MET A 44 7.55 -19.41 -62.07
C MET A 44 6.61 -19.02 -60.94
N LEU A 45 7.18 -18.77 -59.75
CA LEU A 45 6.46 -18.22 -58.62
C LEU A 45 5.82 -16.87 -59.00
N PRO A 46 4.63 -16.54 -58.48
CA PRO A 46 3.91 -15.33 -58.88
C PRO A 46 4.47 -14.02 -58.26
N TYR A 47 5.72 -14.05 -57.78
CA TYR A 47 6.40 -12.94 -57.12
C TYR A 47 7.92 -13.12 -57.16
N ASP A 48 8.65 -12.01 -57.02
CA ASP A 48 10.10 -12.00 -56.81
C ASP A 48 10.40 -12.28 -55.32
N GLU A 49 11.03 -13.43 -55.05
CA GLU A 49 11.36 -13.87 -53.68
C GLU A 49 12.31 -12.90 -52.95
N GLU A 50 13.21 -12.23 -53.66
CA GLU A 50 14.16 -11.27 -53.06
C GLU A 50 13.45 -9.96 -52.72
N GLU A 51 12.60 -9.46 -53.62
CA GLU A 51 11.84 -8.23 -53.41
C GLU A 51 10.82 -8.39 -52.27
N VAL A 52 10.01 -9.46 -52.30
CA VAL A 52 9.02 -9.73 -51.25
C VAL A 52 9.71 -10.07 -49.92
N GLY A 53 10.83 -10.79 -49.94
CA GLY A 53 11.65 -11.02 -48.75
C GLY A 53 12.14 -9.71 -48.11
N LYS A 54 12.63 -8.76 -48.92
CA LYS A 54 13.02 -7.42 -48.44
C LYS A 54 11.83 -6.65 -47.86
N ALA A 55 10.67 -6.70 -48.52
CA ALA A 55 9.45 -6.04 -48.04
C ALA A 55 8.97 -6.61 -46.70
N VAL A 56 8.92 -7.95 -46.56
CA VAL A 56 8.57 -8.61 -45.29
C VAL A 56 9.55 -8.23 -44.17
N LEU A 57 10.85 -8.22 -44.45
CA LEU A 57 11.85 -7.82 -43.47
C LEU A 57 11.70 -6.34 -43.05
N ALA A 58 11.40 -5.45 -43.99
CA ALA A 58 11.15 -4.04 -43.72
C ALA A 58 9.90 -3.88 -42.84
N THR A 59 8.79 -4.56 -43.18
CA THR A 59 7.57 -4.58 -42.38
C THR A 59 7.85 -5.09 -40.97
N PHE A 60 8.53 -6.23 -40.82
CA PHE A 60 8.93 -6.78 -39.52
C PHE A 60 9.71 -5.77 -38.66
N LYS A 61 10.66 -5.04 -39.25
CA LYS A 61 11.46 -4.02 -38.53
C LYS A 61 10.63 -2.80 -38.09
N SER A 62 9.60 -2.45 -38.85
CA SER A 62 8.69 -1.32 -38.54
C SER A 62 7.50 -1.70 -37.65
N TRP A 63 7.19 -2.99 -37.55
CA TRP A 63 6.06 -3.51 -36.80
C TRP A 63 6.30 -3.37 -35.30
N ASN A 64 5.27 -2.95 -34.57
CA ASN A 64 5.34 -2.72 -33.15
C ASN A 64 4.08 -3.20 -32.41
N HIS A 65 4.10 -3.12 -31.09
CA HIS A 65 3.02 -3.59 -30.23
C HIS A 65 1.68 -2.84 -30.39
N THR A 66 1.65 -1.71 -31.11
CA THR A 66 0.43 -0.96 -31.44
C THR A 66 0.03 -1.10 -32.91
N SER A 67 0.77 -1.89 -33.72
CA SER A 67 0.56 -1.98 -35.17
C SER A 67 -0.72 -2.70 -35.58
N CYS A 68 -1.37 -3.47 -34.70
CA CYS A 68 -2.63 -4.14 -35.03
C CYS A 68 -3.51 -4.37 -33.81
N GLU A 69 -4.82 -4.42 -34.08
CA GLU A 69 -5.81 -4.91 -33.13
C GLU A 69 -6.07 -6.41 -33.38
N LEU A 70 -6.34 -7.12 -32.28
CA LEU A 70 -6.06 -8.54 -32.03
C LEU A 70 -6.52 -9.59 -33.07
N HIS A 71 -7.38 -9.29 -34.03
CA HIS A 71 -7.93 -10.30 -34.97
C HIS A 71 -7.53 -10.10 -36.43
N LYS A 72 -6.81 -9.03 -36.79
CA LYS A 72 -6.42 -8.74 -38.19
C LYS A 72 -4.91 -8.68 -38.43
N CYS A 73 -4.11 -8.89 -37.38
CA CYS A 73 -2.66 -8.69 -37.40
C CYS A 73 -1.92 -9.37 -38.56
N VAL A 74 -2.23 -10.63 -38.86
CA VAL A 74 -1.56 -11.37 -39.95
C VAL A 74 -1.88 -10.76 -41.31
N ASN A 75 -3.15 -10.44 -41.56
CA ASN A 75 -3.58 -9.85 -42.83
C ASN A 75 -3.07 -8.41 -42.99
N ASP A 76 -3.09 -7.62 -41.92
CA ASP A 76 -2.56 -6.26 -41.92
C ASP A 76 -1.04 -6.26 -42.19
N PHE A 77 -0.32 -7.18 -41.56
CA PHE A 77 1.11 -7.36 -41.79
C PHE A 77 1.40 -7.75 -43.25
N LYS A 78 0.71 -8.77 -43.77
CA LYS A 78 0.85 -9.22 -45.17
C LYS A 78 0.54 -8.10 -46.16
N LYS A 79 -0.56 -7.37 -45.92
CA LYS A 79 -0.98 -6.22 -46.74
C LYS A 79 0.09 -5.14 -46.74
N GLN A 80 0.67 -4.81 -45.59
CA GLN A 80 1.76 -3.84 -45.50
C GLN A 80 3.04 -4.33 -46.20
N ALA A 81 3.33 -5.63 -46.14
CA ALA A 81 4.45 -6.25 -46.84
C ALA A 81 4.20 -6.51 -48.35
N GLY A 82 3.00 -6.21 -48.86
CA GLY A 82 2.65 -6.44 -50.26
C GLY A 82 2.49 -7.92 -50.65
N VAL A 83 2.30 -8.81 -49.67
CA VAL A 83 2.14 -10.26 -49.90
C VAL A 83 0.77 -10.52 -50.53
N LYS A 84 0.75 -11.25 -51.66
CA LYS A 84 -0.46 -11.63 -52.39
C LYS A 84 -0.69 -13.13 -52.30
N GLU A 85 -1.95 -13.52 -52.19
CA GLU A 85 -2.38 -14.92 -52.29
C GLU A 85 -2.50 -15.35 -53.76
N TYR A 86 -2.19 -16.61 -54.04
CA TYR A 86 -2.39 -17.24 -55.34
C TYR A 86 -2.97 -18.64 -55.17
N GLN A 87 -3.66 -19.13 -56.19
CA GLN A 87 -4.30 -20.43 -56.17
C GLN A 87 -3.68 -21.36 -57.22
N ASP A 88 -3.45 -22.61 -56.84
CA ASP A 88 -3.11 -23.65 -57.81
C ASP A 88 -4.36 -24.17 -58.54
N LYS A 89 -4.15 -25.03 -59.55
CA LYS A 89 -5.22 -25.68 -60.31
C LYS A 89 -6.09 -26.63 -59.46
N GLN A 90 -5.72 -26.90 -58.21
CA GLN A 90 -6.31 -27.90 -57.31
C GLN A 90 -6.96 -27.27 -56.06
N THR A 91 -7.38 -26.00 -56.12
CA THR A 91 -8.11 -25.24 -55.08
C THR A 91 -7.33 -24.84 -53.82
N TYR A 92 -6.03 -25.11 -53.75
CA TYR A 92 -5.22 -24.70 -52.59
C TYR A 92 -4.77 -23.24 -52.71
N VAL A 93 -4.81 -22.52 -51.59
CA VAL A 93 -4.32 -21.14 -51.46
C VAL A 93 -2.88 -21.15 -50.95
N TYR A 94 -2.00 -20.55 -51.73
CA TYR A 94 -0.59 -20.36 -51.40
C TYR A 94 -0.27 -18.88 -51.25
N GLN A 95 0.81 -18.61 -50.53
CA GLN A 95 1.36 -17.29 -50.35
C GLN A 95 2.85 -17.40 -50.07
N PHE A 96 3.60 -16.32 -50.33
CA PHE A 96 5.02 -16.26 -49.97
C PHE A 96 5.23 -16.67 -48.51
N ASN A 97 6.10 -17.66 -48.27
CA ASN A 97 6.53 -18.02 -46.92
C ASN A 97 7.91 -17.38 -46.64
N PRO A 98 7.99 -16.43 -45.69
CA PRO A 98 9.24 -15.76 -45.33
C PRO A 98 10.38 -16.73 -44.99
N ARG A 99 10.06 -17.92 -44.46
CA ARG A 99 11.05 -18.90 -44.02
C ARG A 99 11.86 -19.50 -45.17
N ARG A 100 11.35 -19.51 -46.41
CA ARG A 100 12.07 -20.06 -47.57
C ARG A 100 13.34 -19.30 -47.90
N THR A 101 13.29 -17.98 -47.79
CA THR A 101 14.35 -17.11 -48.31
C THR A 101 14.98 -16.22 -47.26
N LEU A 102 14.28 -15.92 -46.16
CA LEU A 102 14.84 -15.13 -45.07
C LEU A 102 15.57 -15.99 -44.05
N LYS A 103 16.84 -15.63 -43.81
CA LYS A 103 17.53 -15.99 -42.57
C LYS A 103 16.79 -15.40 -41.38
N ASN A 104 16.96 -16.03 -40.21
CA ASN A 104 16.33 -15.59 -38.97
C ASN A 104 16.55 -14.08 -38.74
N PRO A 105 15.48 -13.26 -38.81
CA PRO A 105 15.61 -11.81 -38.77
C PRO A 105 15.78 -11.24 -37.36
N ASP A 106 15.52 -12.02 -36.32
CA ASP A 106 15.77 -11.65 -34.92
C ASP A 106 16.06 -12.90 -34.07
N PRO A 107 17.29 -13.43 -34.06
CA PRO A 107 17.65 -14.65 -33.33
C PRO A 107 17.45 -14.57 -31.81
N THR A 108 17.33 -13.36 -31.25
CA THR A 108 17.08 -13.17 -29.81
C THR A 108 15.63 -13.48 -29.44
N TRP A 109 14.70 -13.17 -30.34
CA TRP A 109 13.26 -13.37 -30.11
C TRP A 109 12.70 -14.57 -30.84
N LEU A 110 13.17 -14.87 -32.06
CA LEU A 110 12.76 -16.01 -32.87
C LEU A 110 13.69 -17.20 -32.59
N THR A 111 13.55 -17.81 -31.42
CA THR A 111 14.47 -18.84 -30.91
C THR A 111 14.35 -20.19 -31.62
N GLU A 112 13.24 -20.43 -32.32
CA GLU A 112 13.00 -21.69 -33.03
C GLU A 112 12.71 -21.49 -34.53
N TRP A 113 13.27 -20.43 -35.14
CA TRP A 113 13.09 -20.09 -36.56
C TRP A 113 13.31 -21.27 -37.51
N ASP A 114 14.34 -22.09 -37.25
CA ASP A 114 14.69 -23.21 -38.10
C ASP A 114 13.66 -24.35 -38.07
N LYS A 115 12.77 -24.37 -37.07
CA LYS A 115 11.67 -25.34 -36.93
C LYS A 115 10.38 -24.89 -37.62
N LEU A 116 10.33 -23.68 -38.19
CA LEU A 116 9.20 -23.23 -39.01
C LEU A 116 9.22 -23.95 -40.36
N SER A 117 8.03 -24.29 -40.88
CA SER A 117 7.91 -24.89 -42.21
C SER A 117 8.34 -23.88 -43.28
N GLU A 118 8.99 -24.37 -44.33
CA GLU A 118 9.27 -23.63 -45.56
C GLU A 118 8.09 -23.70 -46.56
N ASP A 119 7.04 -24.46 -46.24
CA ASP A 119 5.88 -24.67 -47.11
C ASP A 119 5.05 -23.39 -47.32
N GLU A 120 4.59 -23.15 -48.55
CA GLU A 120 3.83 -21.96 -48.96
C GLU A 120 2.31 -22.12 -48.81
N HIS A 121 1.83 -23.29 -48.41
CA HIS A 121 0.42 -23.48 -48.06
C HIS A 121 0.02 -22.42 -47.02
N SER A 122 -1.10 -21.74 -47.27
CA SER A 122 -1.49 -20.54 -46.51
C SER A 122 -1.50 -20.76 -44.99
N ASN A 123 -2.01 -21.91 -44.53
CA ASN A 123 -1.99 -22.28 -43.11
C ASN A 123 -0.58 -22.42 -42.51
N THR A 124 0.40 -22.89 -43.27
CA THR A 124 1.79 -23.04 -42.82
C THR A 124 2.56 -21.73 -42.90
N ALA A 125 2.41 -20.97 -43.99
CA ALA A 125 3.02 -19.65 -44.15
C ALA A 125 2.48 -18.65 -43.11
N ASP A 126 1.20 -18.76 -42.73
CA ASP A 126 0.59 -17.96 -41.66
C ASP A 126 1.30 -18.11 -40.33
N ILE A 127 1.76 -19.32 -39.99
CA ILE A 127 2.49 -19.56 -38.74
C ILE A 127 3.82 -18.78 -38.73
N THR A 128 4.51 -18.70 -39.88
CA THR A 128 5.71 -17.88 -40.03
C THR A 128 5.41 -16.40 -39.81
N TYR A 129 4.34 -15.87 -40.41
CA TYR A 129 3.92 -14.48 -40.19
C TYR A 129 3.52 -14.21 -38.74
N GLN A 130 2.79 -15.13 -38.11
CA GLN A 130 2.44 -15.05 -36.69
C GLN A 130 3.71 -14.99 -35.82
N ALA A 131 4.72 -15.81 -36.09
CA ALA A 131 5.98 -15.80 -35.35
C ALA A 131 6.70 -14.43 -35.46
N LEU A 132 6.79 -13.87 -36.69
CA LEU A 132 7.36 -12.54 -36.91
C LEU A 132 6.59 -11.45 -36.15
N ILE A 133 5.26 -11.46 -36.22
CA ILE A 133 4.40 -10.50 -35.52
C ILE A 133 4.59 -10.60 -34.01
N VAL A 134 4.53 -11.80 -33.45
CA VAL A 134 4.68 -12.01 -31.99
C VAL A 134 6.06 -11.57 -31.52
N ALA A 135 7.12 -11.86 -32.27
CA ALA A 135 8.47 -11.40 -31.96
C ALA A 135 8.58 -9.87 -31.94
N ALA A 136 8.08 -9.20 -32.98
CA ALA A 136 8.08 -7.73 -33.07
C ALA A 136 7.25 -7.08 -31.96
N MET A 137 6.04 -7.59 -31.70
CA MET A 137 5.16 -7.08 -30.65
C MET A 137 5.78 -7.26 -29.26
N ARG A 138 6.27 -8.46 -28.92
CA ARG A 138 6.88 -8.72 -27.60
C ARG A 138 8.12 -7.85 -27.36
N LYS A 139 9.00 -7.75 -28.36
CA LYS A 139 10.22 -6.92 -28.30
C LYS A 139 9.91 -5.45 -28.06
N THR A 140 9.03 -4.88 -28.88
CA THR A 140 8.71 -3.45 -28.81
C THR A 140 7.86 -3.11 -27.60
N TRP A 141 6.98 -4.01 -27.16
CA TRP A 141 6.24 -3.84 -25.91
C TRP A 141 7.16 -3.88 -24.68
N LEU A 142 8.08 -4.84 -24.62
CA LEU A 142 9.01 -4.94 -23.49
C LEU A 142 9.90 -3.69 -23.42
N ALA A 143 10.37 -3.21 -24.57
CA ALA A 143 11.13 -1.96 -24.65
C ALA A 143 10.31 -0.75 -24.17
N LYS A 144 9.04 -0.64 -24.58
CA LYS A 144 8.12 0.40 -24.10
C LYS A 144 7.90 0.31 -22.60
N CYS A 145 7.64 -0.88 -22.07
CA CYS A 145 7.44 -1.11 -20.65
C CYS A 145 8.68 -0.74 -19.82
N HIS A 146 9.87 -1.09 -20.29
CA HIS A 146 11.12 -0.67 -19.65
C HIS A 146 11.29 0.85 -19.65
N ALA A 147 10.91 1.53 -20.74
CA ALA A 147 10.98 2.99 -20.83
C ALA A 147 9.97 3.65 -19.88
N ASP A 148 8.75 3.13 -19.79
CA ASP A 148 7.72 3.60 -18.85
C ASP A 148 8.17 3.44 -17.40
N TYR A 149 8.72 2.26 -17.07
CA TYR A 149 9.30 2.04 -15.75
C TYR A 149 10.46 2.99 -15.45
N ALA A 150 11.35 3.25 -16.41
CA ALA A 150 12.49 4.15 -16.19
C ALA A 150 12.04 5.58 -15.84
N ALA A 151 10.93 6.05 -16.43
CA ALA A 151 10.32 7.33 -16.06
C ALA A 151 9.79 7.31 -14.62
N ILE A 152 9.06 6.24 -14.25
CA ILE A 152 8.50 6.05 -12.90
C ILE A 152 9.63 5.91 -11.86
N ASP A 153 10.66 5.11 -12.11
CA ASP A 153 11.77 4.90 -11.19
C ASP A 153 12.52 6.20 -10.91
N LYS A 154 12.74 7.03 -11.93
CA LYS A 154 13.36 8.35 -11.74
C LYS A 154 12.56 9.22 -10.78
N GLU A 155 11.23 9.26 -10.93
CA GLU A 155 10.34 9.99 -10.02
C GLU A 155 10.35 9.37 -8.62
N ALA A 156 10.24 8.05 -8.54
CA ALA A 156 10.21 7.31 -7.28
C ALA A 156 11.49 7.52 -6.47
N ARG A 157 12.66 7.52 -7.11
CA ARG A 157 13.96 7.76 -6.47
C ARG A 157 14.12 9.20 -5.99
N ALA A 158 13.62 10.18 -6.75
CA ALA A 158 13.60 11.57 -6.32
C ALA A 158 12.69 11.75 -5.08
N LEU A 159 11.55 11.08 -5.08
CA LEU A 159 10.63 11.05 -3.94
C LEU A 159 11.30 10.39 -2.72
N ASP A 160 11.91 9.22 -2.89
CA ASP A 160 12.64 8.51 -1.83
C ASP A 160 13.73 9.40 -1.19
N ALA A 161 14.53 10.10 -2.01
CA ALA A 161 15.58 10.99 -1.51
C ALA A 161 15.02 12.19 -0.73
N LYS A 162 13.93 12.79 -1.21
CA LYS A 162 13.23 13.88 -0.52
C LYS A 162 12.74 13.41 0.86
N TRP A 163 11.99 12.31 0.89
CA TRP A 163 11.43 11.79 2.14
C TRP A 163 12.50 11.28 3.09
N ALA A 164 13.59 10.69 2.59
CA ALA A 164 14.71 10.29 3.45
C ALA A 164 15.27 11.48 4.23
N THR A 165 15.35 12.67 3.60
CA THR A 165 15.77 13.91 4.27
C THR A 165 14.75 14.35 5.31
N GLU A 166 13.47 14.40 4.95
CA GLU A 166 12.39 14.81 5.88
C GLU A 166 12.27 13.87 7.09
N ILE A 167 12.38 12.55 6.87
CA ILE A 167 12.40 11.53 7.92
C ILE A 167 13.61 11.71 8.83
N ALA A 168 14.80 11.93 8.26
CA ALA A 168 16.02 12.12 9.02
C ALA A 168 15.95 13.39 9.89
N ASP A 169 15.41 14.49 9.35
CA ASP A 169 15.27 15.74 10.09
C ASP A 169 14.23 15.64 11.21
N ALA A 170 13.07 15.02 10.95
CA ALA A 170 12.10 14.70 12.00
C ALA A 170 12.70 13.81 13.10
N SER A 171 13.52 12.82 12.72
CA SER A 171 14.17 11.89 13.65
C SER A 171 15.24 12.53 14.54
N LYS A 172 15.81 13.68 14.15
CA LYS A 172 16.80 14.43 14.94
C LYS A 172 16.17 15.28 16.04
N ILE A 173 14.85 15.46 16.05
CA ILE A 173 14.17 16.25 17.09
C ILE A 173 14.46 15.62 18.47
N PRO A 174 15.03 16.35 19.45
CA PRO A 174 15.43 15.77 20.72
C PRO A 174 14.24 15.26 21.55
N ASN A 175 13.19 16.08 21.67
CA ASN A 175 12.01 15.75 22.45
C ASN A 175 11.18 14.64 21.76
N PRO A 176 10.81 13.54 22.44
CA PRO A 176 10.03 12.44 21.90
C PRO A 176 8.69 12.85 21.31
N TYR A 177 7.95 13.76 21.95
CA TYR A 177 6.66 14.22 21.44
C TYR A 177 6.82 14.98 20.13
N GLY A 178 7.81 15.87 20.05
CA GLY A 178 8.15 16.58 18.83
C GLY A 178 8.59 15.62 17.71
N ARG A 179 9.46 14.67 18.03
CA ARG A 179 9.97 13.66 17.08
C ARG A 179 8.86 12.77 16.50
N ILE A 180 8.11 12.10 17.38
CA ILE A 180 7.04 11.19 16.98
C ILE A 180 5.92 11.97 16.30
N GLY A 181 5.55 13.14 16.84
CA GLY A 181 4.55 14.03 16.23
C GLY A 181 4.93 14.47 14.81
N ALA A 182 6.19 14.84 14.58
CA ALA A 182 6.69 15.19 13.24
C ALA A 182 6.61 14.00 12.27
N LEU A 183 7.04 12.80 12.71
CA LEU A 183 6.98 11.58 11.89
C LEU A 183 5.53 11.14 11.58
N LEU A 184 4.61 11.25 12.55
CA LEU A 184 3.18 11.00 12.31
C LEU A 184 2.56 12.06 11.39
N GLY A 185 3.01 13.31 11.48
CA GLY A 185 2.64 14.37 10.54
C GLY A 185 3.07 14.04 9.10
N LEU A 186 4.32 13.59 8.93
CA LEU A 186 4.83 13.06 7.66
C LEU A 186 3.99 11.89 7.15
N GLN A 187 3.60 10.95 8.02
CA GLN A 187 2.73 9.84 7.65
C GLN A 187 1.38 10.33 7.14
N LYS A 188 0.75 11.27 7.85
CA LYS A 188 -0.51 11.87 7.44
C LYS A 188 -0.40 12.56 6.07
N THR A 189 0.67 13.33 5.83
CA THR A 189 0.91 13.95 4.52
C THR A 189 1.06 12.89 3.42
N ALA A 190 1.78 11.80 3.68
CA ALA A 190 1.90 10.69 2.73
C ALA A 190 0.57 9.97 2.50
N ASP A 191 -0.28 9.83 3.53
CA ASP A 191 -1.62 9.24 3.45
C ASP A 191 -2.57 10.10 2.61
N GLU A 192 -2.54 11.42 2.80
CA GLU A 192 -3.38 12.36 2.05
C GLU A 192 -2.94 12.48 0.58
N ALA A 193 -1.64 12.31 0.30
CA ALA A 193 -1.10 12.29 -1.05
C ALA A 193 -1.26 10.95 -1.77
N ALA A 194 -1.73 9.90 -1.08
CA ALA A 194 -1.85 8.58 -1.67
C ALA A 194 -2.88 8.56 -2.81
N PRO A 195 -2.56 7.92 -3.95
CA PRO A 195 -3.45 7.83 -5.10
C PRO A 195 -4.71 7.04 -4.74
N LYS A 196 -5.85 7.49 -5.28
CA LYS A 196 -7.15 6.82 -5.13
C LYS A 196 -7.36 5.74 -6.20
N THR A 197 -6.59 5.80 -7.27
CA THR A 197 -6.54 4.83 -8.37
C THR A 197 -5.84 3.55 -7.91
N ASN A 198 -6.27 2.41 -8.46
CA ASN A 198 -5.65 1.11 -8.19
C ASN A 198 -4.56 0.76 -9.22
N GLU A 199 -4.03 1.76 -9.92
CA GLU A 199 -3.00 1.57 -10.95
C GLU A 199 -1.67 1.19 -10.30
N TYR A 200 -0.97 0.22 -10.90
CA TYR A 200 0.26 -0.31 -10.32
C TYR A 200 1.38 0.74 -10.27
N ALA A 201 1.48 1.60 -11.30
CA ALA A 201 2.44 2.70 -11.34
C ALA A 201 2.28 3.65 -10.14
N ASP A 202 1.04 4.06 -9.87
CA ASP A 202 0.69 4.92 -8.74
C ASP A 202 1.04 4.27 -7.39
N LYS A 203 0.80 2.97 -7.26
CA LYS A 203 1.17 2.21 -6.05
C LYS A 203 2.68 2.17 -5.81
N LEU A 204 3.49 2.06 -6.87
CA LEU A 204 4.95 2.09 -6.75
C LEU A 204 5.47 3.41 -6.21
N LEU A 205 4.81 4.52 -6.55
CA LEU A 205 5.17 5.84 -6.06
C LEU A 205 4.71 6.04 -4.62
N ALA A 206 3.54 5.54 -4.22
CA ALA A 206 2.96 5.85 -2.92
C ALA A 206 3.28 4.87 -1.79
N TYR A 207 3.51 3.59 -2.12
CA TYR A 207 3.61 2.52 -1.11
C TYR A 207 4.99 1.85 -1.05
N VAL A 208 5.86 2.05 -2.04
CA VAL A 208 7.18 1.41 -2.09
C VAL A 208 8.29 2.39 -1.74
N GLY A 209 9.33 1.94 -1.04
CA GLY A 209 10.50 2.78 -0.70
C GLY A 209 10.23 3.64 0.53
N PHE A 210 10.15 4.95 0.37
CA PHE A 210 10.05 5.91 1.49
C PHE A 210 8.94 5.59 2.50
N ARG A 211 7.82 5.03 2.02
CA ARG A 211 6.66 4.71 2.86
C ARG A 211 6.97 3.63 3.90
N ARG A 212 7.80 2.64 3.52
CA ARG A 212 8.38 1.68 4.45
C ARG A 212 9.27 2.39 5.45
N ASP A 213 10.21 3.19 4.96
CA ASP A 213 11.25 3.81 5.79
C ASP A 213 10.64 4.76 6.83
N LEU A 214 9.56 5.47 6.47
CA LEU A 214 8.78 6.30 7.38
C LEU A 214 8.13 5.48 8.50
N ARG A 215 7.50 4.34 8.19
CA ARG A 215 6.89 3.47 9.21
C ARG A 215 7.94 2.85 10.13
N ILE A 216 9.09 2.45 9.59
CA ILE A 216 10.21 1.97 10.40
C ILE A 216 10.76 3.09 11.30
N ALA A 217 10.87 4.32 10.79
CA ALA A 217 11.31 5.46 11.59
C ALA A 217 10.33 5.78 12.73
N ILE A 218 9.02 5.71 12.49
CA ILE A 218 8.00 5.86 13.54
C ILE A 218 8.18 4.78 14.61
N LYS A 219 8.23 3.51 14.22
CA LYS A 219 8.46 2.39 15.15
C LYS A 219 9.72 2.61 16.00
N ARG A 220 10.84 2.95 15.35
CA ARG A 220 12.12 3.24 16.03
C ARG A 220 12.05 4.45 16.95
N ALA A 221 11.25 5.48 16.63
CA ALA A 221 11.08 6.64 17.48
C ALA A 221 10.34 6.30 18.79
N TYR A 222 9.34 5.39 18.71
CA TYR A 222 8.70 4.84 19.91
C TYR A 222 9.67 3.96 20.71
N GLU A 223 10.36 3.02 20.06
CA GLU A 223 11.32 2.11 20.71
C GLU A 223 12.47 2.86 21.40
N ALA A 224 13.04 3.87 20.74
CA ALA A 224 14.15 4.67 21.29
C ALA A 224 13.77 5.48 22.54
N THR A 225 12.48 5.56 22.85
CA THR A 225 11.95 6.34 23.98
C THR A 225 11.18 5.47 24.96
N ASP A 226 11.34 4.15 24.87
CA ASP A 226 10.68 3.13 25.70
C ASP A 226 9.14 3.23 25.65
N ARG A 227 8.61 3.70 24.52
CA ARG A 227 7.18 3.92 24.24
C ARG A 227 6.65 3.00 23.15
N ASP A 228 7.34 1.91 22.86
CA ASP A 228 6.93 0.87 21.91
C ASP A 228 5.52 0.32 22.20
N TYR A 229 5.10 0.30 23.48
CA TYR A 229 3.73 -0.03 23.86
C TYR A 229 2.67 0.91 23.27
N LEU A 230 2.96 2.21 23.08
CA LEU A 230 2.03 3.13 22.42
C LEU A 230 1.85 2.71 20.96
N TYR A 231 2.96 2.37 20.30
CA TYR A 231 2.91 1.84 18.94
C TYR A 231 2.15 0.51 18.88
N ALA A 232 2.23 -0.33 19.91
CA ALA A 232 1.46 -1.58 20.00
C ALA A 232 -0.05 -1.38 20.20
N ILE A 233 -0.46 -0.33 20.91
CA ILE A 233 -1.87 -0.05 21.25
C ILE A 233 -2.53 0.84 20.18
N GLU A 234 -1.81 1.85 19.70
CA GLU A 234 -2.31 2.94 18.84
C GLU A 234 -1.72 2.91 17.42
N GLY A 235 -0.72 2.06 17.19
CA GLY A 235 -0.12 1.92 15.87
C GLY A 235 -1.17 1.67 14.81
N PRO A 236 -0.99 2.23 13.60
CA PRO A 236 -1.96 2.07 12.53
C PRO A 236 -2.23 0.57 12.34
N GLY A 237 -3.48 0.16 12.51
CA GLY A 237 -3.92 -1.19 12.15
C GLY A 237 -3.44 -1.50 10.73
N SER A 238 -3.18 -2.77 10.43
CA SER A 238 -2.62 -3.18 9.13
C SER A 238 -3.57 -2.76 8.00
N SER A 239 -3.42 -1.55 7.49
CA SER A 239 -3.99 -1.21 6.20
C SER A 239 -3.32 -2.16 5.22
N ASN A 240 -4.12 -2.84 4.41
CA ASN A 240 -3.70 -3.82 3.38
C ASN A 240 -2.84 -3.19 2.27
N ALA A 241 -2.20 -2.06 2.54
CA ALA A 241 -1.29 -1.39 1.64
C ALA A 241 -0.07 -2.29 1.44
N GLU A 242 0.27 -2.51 0.17
CA GLU A 242 1.40 -3.27 -0.35
C GLU A 242 2.75 -2.57 -0.03
N ILE A 243 2.92 -2.12 1.23
CA ILE A 243 4.10 -1.37 1.66
C ILE A 243 5.27 -2.32 1.76
N ARG A 244 6.34 -1.98 1.05
CA ARG A 244 7.58 -2.76 1.02
C ARG A 244 8.78 -1.91 0.69
N ALA A 245 9.97 -2.48 0.89
CA ALA A 245 11.19 -1.90 0.39
C ALA A 245 11.16 -1.88 -1.15
N ARG A 246 11.83 -0.88 -1.74
CA ARG A 246 12.12 -0.89 -3.17
C ARG A 246 13.15 -1.97 -3.44
N LEU A 247 12.90 -2.79 -4.46
CA LEU A 247 13.84 -3.83 -4.87
C LEU A 247 14.97 -3.23 -5.69
N ASP A 248 15.91 -4.07 -6.11
CA ASP A 248 16.89 -3.66 -7.11
C ASP A 248 16.18 -3.24 -8.41
N ALA A 249 16.78 -2.30 -9.14
CA ALA A 249 16.13 -1.67 -10.29
C ALA A 249 15.72 -2.67 -11.38
N THR A 250 16.44 -3.79 -11.52
CA THR A 250 16.13 -4.82 -12.52
C THR A 250 14.91 -5.62 -12.08
N THR A 251 14.89 -6.11 -10.84
CA THR A 251 13.75 -6.86 -10.31
C THR A 251 12.48 -6.00 -10.25
N GLU A 252 12.60 -4.73 -9.86
CA GLU A 252 11.47 -3.81 -9.76
C GLU A 252 10.87 -3.49 -11.15
N ARG A 253 11.73 -3.27 -12.16
CA ARG A 253 11.32 -3.12 -13.57
C ARG A 253 10.61 -4.36 -14.09
N ASP A 254 11.19 -5.53 -13.86
CA ASP A 254 10.64 -6.79 -14.35
C ASP A 254 9.30 -7.10 -13.67
N LEU A 255 9.16 -6.79 -12.37
CA LEU A 255 7.91 -6.88 -11.63
C LEU A 255 6.84 -5.92 -12.18
N TYR A 256 7.22 -4.66 -12.47
CA TYR A 256 6.34 -3.70 -13.14
C TYR A 256 5.83 -4.23 -14.48
N CYS A 257 6.73 -4.72 -15.33
CA CYS A 257 6.33 -5.26 -16.62
C CYS A 257 5.53 -6.54 -16.49
N PHE A 258 5.84 -7.41 -15.54
CA PHE A 258 5.06 -8.62 -15.28
C PHE A 258 3.60 -8.29 -14.96
N HIS A 259 3.37 -7.32 -14.06
CA HIS A 259 2.02 -6.87 -13.73
C HIS A 259 1.34 -6.12 -14.88
N ALA A 260 2.04 -5.25 -15.60
CA ALA A 260 1.50 -4.55 -16.77
C ALA A 260 1.06 -5.54 -17.87
N SER A 261 1.82 -6.63 -18.05
CA SER A 261 1.47 -7.70 -19.01
C SER A 261 0.26 -8.54 -18.57
N SER A 262 -0.01 -8.61 -17.27
CA SER A 262 -1.11 -9.41 -16.70
C SER A 262 -2.43 -8.62 -16.60
N GLY A 263 -2.36 -7.31 -16.36
CA GLY A 263 -3.53 -6.42 -16.27
C GLY A 263 -4.07 -5.95 -17.62
N GLY A 264 -3.23 -5.97 -18.66
CA GLY A 264 -3.66 -5.80 -20.05
C GLY A 264 -4.23 -7.10 -20.58
N ALA A 265 -5.53 -7.32 -20.40
CA ALA A 265 -6.23 -8.42 -21.05
C ALA A 265 -5.82 -8.52 -22.53
N SER A 266 -5.38 -9.70 -22.97
CA SER A 266 -5.32 -10.11 -24.37
C SER A 266 -4.20 -9.60 -25.29
N LEU A 267 -3.27 -8.71 -24.90
CA LEU A 267 -2.25 -8.20 -25.86
C LEU A 267 -1.37 -9.28 -26.51
N PHE A 268 -1.18 -10.44 -25.85
CA PHE A 268 -0.32 -11.52 -26.33
C PHE A 268 -0.96 -12.92 -26.32
N SER A 269 -2.25 -13.02 -25.99
CA SER A 269 -2.99 -14.28 -25.91
C SER A 269 -4.26 -14.19 -26.76
N ASN A 270 -4.10 -14.09 -28.07
CA ASN A 270 -5.19 -14.32 -29.02
C ASN A 270 -4.98 -15.71 -29.67
N SER A 271 -6.07 -16.39 -30.00
CA SER A 271 -6.02 -17.67 -30.74
C SER A 271 -5.33 -17.53 -32.10
N TYR A 272 -5.29 -16.31 -32.64
CA TYR A 272 -4.77 -16.01 -33.98
C TYR A 272 -3.24 -15.93 -34.07
N THR A 273 -2.51 -15.79 -32.96
CA THR A 273 -1.04 -15.79 -32.95
C THR A 273 -0.43 -16.88 -32.08
N GLU A 274 -1.28 -17.73 -31.47
CA GLU A 274 -0.88 -18.82 -30.60
C GLU A 274 0.05 -19.83 -31.29
N HIS A 275 -0.21 -20.14 -32.57
CA HIS A 275 0.63 -21.08 -33.31
C HIS A 275 2.03 -20.52 -33.62
N GLY A 276 2.15 -19.23 -33.90
CA GLY A 276 3.44 -18.56 -34.07
C GLY A 276 4.19 -18.34 -32.75
N ALA A 277 3.46 -18.11 -31.65
CA ALA A 277 4.03 -17.80 -30.35
C ALA A 277 4.96 -18.88 -29.78
N LYS A 278 4.79 -20.16 -30.18
CA LYS A 278 5.66 -21.27 -29.76
C LYS A 278 7.10 -21.16 -30.29
N TYR A 279 7.29 -20.45 -31.41
CA TYR A 279 8.62 -20.23 -32.00
C TYR A 279 9.32 -18.97 -31.49
N VAL A 280 8.64 -18.23 -30.61
CA VAL A 280 9.10 -16.94 -30.09
C VAL A 280 9.38 -17.04 -28.59
N LYS A 281 10.52 -16.52 -28.17
CA LYS A 281 10.88 -16.37 -26.75
C LYS A 281 9.72 -15.73 -25.96
N PRO A 282 9.30 -16.30 -24.82
CA PRO A 282 8.29 -15.67 -23.97
C PRO A 282 8.80 -14.35 -23.38
N LEU A 283 7.90 -13.41 -23.09
CA LEU A 283 8.25 -12.13 -22.44
C LEU A 283 9.02 -12.34 -21.13
N PHE A 284 8.58 -13.33 -20.35
CA PHE A 284 9.22 -13.77 -19.11
C PHE A 284 9.44 -15.28 -19.20
N SER A 285 10.65 -15.75 -18.88
CA SER A 285 10.92 -17.19 -18.76
C SER A 285 10.08 -17.81 -17.64
N GLU A 286 9.97 -19.13 -17.62
CA GLU A 286 9.26 -19.82 -16.54
C GLU A 286 9.90 -19.54 -15.16
N GLU A 287 11.24 -19.49 -15.09
CA GLU A 287 11.91 -19.13 -13.83
C GLU A 287 11.63 -17.68 -13.44
N ALA A 288 11.61 -16.75 -14.40
CA ALA A 288 11.29 -15.35 -14.13
C ALA A 288 9.85 -15.20 -13.63
N ARG A 289 8.88 -15.90 -14.25
CA ARG A 289 7.49 -15.92 -13.79
C ARG A 289 7.39 -16.45 -12.37
N LYS A 290 7.98 -17.61 -12.08
CA LYS A 290 8.00 -18.21 -10.73
C LYS A 290 8.65 -17.29 -9.69
N LYS A 291 9.69 -16.54 -10.08
CA LYS A 291 10.39 -15.58 -9.19
C LYS A 291 9.53 -14.35 -8.89
N LEU A 292 8.84 -13.81 -9.90
CA LEU A 292 8.08 -12.55 -9.79
C LEU A 292 6.68 -12.79 -9.21
N ASP A 293 6.11 -13.97 -9.44
CA ASP A 293 4.81 -14.36 -8.91
C ASP A 293 4.80 -14.32 -7.38
N GLY A 294 3.85 -13.56 -6.81
CA GLY A 294 3.74 -13.34 -5.36
C GLY A 294 4.91 -12.58 -4.71
N LEU A 295 5.94 -12.13 -5.44
CA LEU A 295 7.11 -11.47 -4.85
C LEU A 295 6.72 -10.20 -4.09
N ARG A 296 5.82 -9.40 -4.65
CA ARG A 296 5.29 -8.19 -4.02
C ARG A 296 4.65 -8.49 -2.67
N ASP A 297 3.80 -9.51 -2.62
CA ASP A 297 3.04 -9.87 -1.44
C ASP A 297 3.96 -10.46 -0.38
N LYS A 298 4.97 -11.23 -0.79
CA LYS A 298 6.04 -11.72 0.09
C LYS A 298 6.83 -10.59 0.74
N GLU A 299 7.26 -9.59 -0.04
CA GLU A 299 8.02 -8.45 0.49
C GLU A 299 7.15 -7.53 1.36
N SER A 300 5.87 -7.37 1.00
CA SER A 300 4.91 -6.62 1.82
C SER A 300 4.65 -7.33 3.15
N LYS A 301 4.52 -8.66 3.13
CA LYS A 301 4.39 -9.47 4.34
C LYS A 301 5.63 -9.39 5.22
N LYS A 302 6.83 -9.48 4.64
CA LYS A 302 8.09 -9.32 5.37
C LYS A 302 8.15 -7.97 6.08
N PHE A 303 7.74 -6.89 5.41
CA PHE A 303 7.62 -5.58 6.05
C PHE A 303 6.56 -5.56 7.15
N ALA A 304 5.37 -6.13 6.89
CA ALA A 304 4.33 -6.20 7.89
C ALA A 304 4.82 -6.92 9.16
N ASP A 305 5.56 -8.01 9.03
CA ASP A 305 6.15 -8.74 10.17
C ASP A 305 7.25 -7.92 10.89
N GLU A 306 8.03 -7.11 10.16
CA GLU A 306 9.06 -6.22 10.72
C GLU A 306 8.46 -5.02 11.47
N ALA A 307 7.42 -4.42 10.89
CA ALA A 307 6.83 -3.18 11.38
C ALA A 307 5.67 -3.41 12.36
N ARG A 308 5.04 -4.59 12.40
CA ARG A 308 3.90 -4.85 13.27
C ARG A 308 4.37 -5.17 14.70
N PRO A 309 4.02 -4.34 15.69
CA PRO A 309 4.18 -4.73 17.08
C PRO A 309 3.17 -5.83 17.43
N ALA A 310 3.49 -6.65 18.43
CA ALA A 310 2.47 -7.50 19.04
C ALA A 310 1.31 -6.61 19.50
N SER A 311 0.07 -6.96 19.15
CA SER A 311 -1.09 -6.20 19.62
C SER A 311 -1.18 -6.35 21.13
N ILE A 312 -1.20 -5.24 21.85
CA ILE A 312 -1.32 -5.22 23.31
C ILE A 312 -2.62 -4.54 23.67
N ASP A 313 -3.39 -5.16 24.55
CA ASP A 313 -4.59 -4.53 25.11
C ASP A 313 -4.19 -3.38 26.04
N LYS A 314 -4.99 -2.31 26.01
CA LYS A 314 -4.84 -1.23 27.00
C LYS A 314 -5.05 -1.78 28.41
N VAL A 315 -4.04 -1.61 29.27
CA VAL A 315 -4.08 -2.00 30.69
C VAL A 315 -4.29 -0.75 31.55
N TYR A 316 -5.26 -0.80 32.47
CA TYR A 316 -5.54 0.31 33.40
C TYR A 316 -4.72 0.18 34.69
N ILE A 317 -4.39 1.30 35.34
CA ILE A 317 -3.61 1.31 36.60
C ILE A 317 -4.27 0.48 37.72
N GLN A 318 -5.59 0.32 37.72
CA GLN A 318 -6.33 -0.50 38.67
C GLN A 318 -6.00 -1.98 38.54
N ASP A 319 -5.98 -2.50 37.30
CA ASP A 319 -5.66 -3.91 37.04
C ASP A 319 -4.22 -4.25 37.46
N ILE A 320 -3.31 -3.30 37.29
CA ILE A 320 -1.91 -3.43 37.69
C ILE A 320 -1.76 -3.49 39.20
N ALA A 321 -2.42 -2.57 39.91
CA ALA A 321 -2.30 -2.50 41.36
C ALA A 321 -2.93 -3.70 42.07
N GLU A 322 -3.84 -4.41 41.39
CA GLU A 322 -4.43 -5.67 41.85
C GLU A 322 -3.65 -6.90 41.38
N GLY A 323 -2.56 -6.72 40.61
CA GLY A 323 -1.74 -7.81 40.07
C GLY A 323 -2.47 -8.67 39.03
N LYS A 324 -3.53 -8.16 38.42
CA LYS A 324 -4.39 -8.91 37.48
C LYS A 324 -3.86 -8.89 36.05
N LYS A 325 -3.22 -7.80 35.65
CA LYS A 325 -2.68 -7.61 34.31
C LYS A 325 -1.36 -6.84 34.37
N GLU A 326 -0.50 -7.11 33.40
CA GLU A 326 0.71 -6.33 33.16
C GLU A 326 0.86 -6.08 31.67
N MET A 327 1.50 -4.98 31.32
CA MET A 327 1.85 -4.66 29.95
C MET A 327 3.14 -5.42 29.59
N PRO A 328 3.17 -6.23 28.51
CA PRO A 328 4.37 -6.94 28.09
C PRO A 328 5.56 -5.99 27.94
N GLY A 329 6.70 -6.32 28.58
CA GLY A 329 7.91 -5.50 28.57
C GLY A 329 7.90 -4.30 29.52
N HIS A 330 6.74 -3.89 30.04
CA HIS A 330 6.54 -2.66 30.82
C HIS A 330 5.83 -2.93 32.14
N ALA A 331 6.51 -3.63 33.05
CA ALA A 331 5.94 -3.97 34.35
C ALA A 331 5.47 -2.70 35.09
N LYS A 332 4.25 -2.74 35.64
CA LYS A 332 3.58 -1.64 36.36
C LYS A 332 3.17 -0.41 35.53
N LEU A 333 3.32 -0.41 34.22
CA LEU A 333 2.85 0.68 33.36
C LEU A 333 1.36 0.54 33.03
N GLY A 334 0.56 1.54 33.40
CA GLY A 334 -0.89 1.52 33.16
C GLY A 334 -1.46 2.84 32.70
N TYR A 335 -2.63 2.77 32.07
CA TYR A 335 -3.39 3.91 31.61
C TYR A 335 -4.14 4.59 32.76
N VAL A 336 -3.95 5.91 32.88
CA VAL A 336 -4.62 6.81 33.80
C VAL A 336 -5.78 7.50 33.06
N SER A 337 -7.01 7.32 33.55
CA SER A 337 -8.22 7.88 32.95
C SER A 337 -8.61 9.25 33.54
N GLU A 338 -9.40 10.01 32.77
CA GLU A 338 -9.74 11.44 32.95
C GLU A 338 -10.70 11.79 34.10
N THR A 339 -10.58 11.10 35.23
CA THR A 339 -11.53 11.27 36.33
C THR A 339 -11.06 12.27 37.39
N ASP A 340 -9.75 12.53 37.49
CA ASP A 340 -9.18 13.34 38.56
C ASP A 340 -8.81 14.74 38.06
N GLU A 341 -8.95 15.75 38.93
CA GLU A 341 -8.54 17.13 38.66
C GLU A 341 -7.29 17.48 39.43
N VAL A 342 -6.36 18.21 38.81
CA VAL A 342 -5.19 18.78 39.47
C VAL A 342 -5.65 19.78 40.54
N LYS A 343 -5.37 19.49 41.81
CA LYS A 343 -5.67 20.37 42.94
C LYS A 343 -4.44 21.15 43.38
N LYS A 344 -3.26 20.56 43.25
CA LYS A 344 -2.00 21.18 43.67
C LYS A 344 -0.87 20.81 42.72
N ILE A 345 0.05 21.76 42.52
CA ILE A 345 1.28 21.59 41.77
C ILE A 345 2.43 21.96 42.71
N THR A 346 3.40 21.08 42.86
CA THR A 346 4.59 21.28 43.70
C THR A 346 5.85 21.04 42.89
N GLN A 347 6.91 21.80 43.20
CA GLN A 347 8.25 21.57 42.67
C GLN A 347 9.07 20.88 43.75
N ASN A 348 9.57 19.68 43.47
CA ASN A 348 10.34 18.87 44.40
C ASN A 348 11.61 18.37 43.71
N GLY A 349 12.78 18.87 44.13
CA GLY A 349 14.07 18.45 43.58
C GLY A 349 14.21 18.64 42.06
N GLY A 350 13.60 19.70 41.49
CA GLY A 350 13.61 19.97 40.05
C GLY A 350 12.60 19.15 39.24
N LYS A 351 11.79 18.29 39.88
CA LYS A 351 10.65 17.61 39.28
C LYS A 351 9.35 18.32 39.64
N THR A 352 8.41 18.29 38.70
CA THR A 352 7.04 18.77 38.95
C THR A 352 6.19 17.61 39.44
N GLU A 353 5.56 17.79 40.60
CA GLU A 353 4.62 16.84 41.19
C GLU A 353 3.20 17.43 41.16
N LEU A 354 2.23 16.60 40.81
CA LEU A 354 0.81 16.94 40.80
C LEU A 354 0.09 16.17 41.89
N GLU A 355 -0.74 16.86 42.66
CA GLU A 355 -1.77 16.23 43.47
C GLU A 355 -3.10 16.33 42.72
N MET A 356 -3.62 15.19 42.28
CA MET A 356 -4.92 15.08 41.64
C MET A 356 -5.89 14.40 42.59
N ALA A 357 -7.15 14.88 42.61
CA ALA A 357 -8.15 14.31 43.49
C ALA A 357 -9.50 14.15 42.79
N TYR A 358 -10.19 13.08 43.18
CA TYR A 358 -11.55 12.79 42.80
C TYR A 358 -12.35 12.34 44.01
N SER A 359 -13.59 12.82 44.08
CA SER A 359 -14.56 12.42 45.08
C SER A 359 -15.88 12.16 44.39
N TYR A 360 -16.44 10.98 44.61
CA TYR A 360 -17.76 10.60 44.13
C TYR A 360 -18.60 10.13 45.29
N THR A 361 -19.80 10.68 45.42
CA THR A 361 -20.77 10.28 46.43
C THR A 361 -22.05 9.83 45.75
N SER A 362 -22.48 8.61 46.05
CA SER A 362 -23.79 8.08 45.65
C SER A 362 -24.62 7.74 46.88
N GLU A 363 -25.93 7.83 46.74
CA GLU A 363 -26.87 7.46 47.80
C GLU A 363 -27.33 6.01 47.64
N TYR A 364 -27.55 5.31 48.75
CA TYR A 364 -28.10 3.94 48.75
C TYR A 364 -29.12 3.75 49.87
N PRO A 365 -30.18 2.95 49.66
CA PRO A 365 -31.13 2.62 50.71
C PRO A 365 -30.53 1.67 51.74
N TYR A 366 -30.79 1.90 53.02
CA TYR A 366 -30.44 0.98 54.11
C TYR A 366 -31.51 0.99 55.21
N ASP A 367 -31.47 0.01 56.12
CA ASP A 367 -32.45 -0.17 57.22
C ASP A 367 -33.90 -0.04 56.71
N CYS A 368 -34.22 -0.76 55.64
CA CYS A 368 -35.56 -0.80 55.06
C CYS A 368 -36.53 -1.53 55.99
N VAL A 369 -37.68 -0.92 56.25
CA VAL A 369 -38.76 -1.51 57.02
C VAL A 369 -39.98 -1.65 56.13
N GLU A 370 -40.52 -2.87 56.03
CA GLU A 370 -41.78 -3.13 55.35
C GLU A 370 -42.92 -2.42 56.07
N THR A 371 -43.75 -1.73 55.30
CA THR A 371 -44.97 -1.10 55.80
C THR A 371 -46.16 -2.03 55.62
N ASN A 372 -47.28 -1.71 56.25
CA ASN A 372 -48.55 -2.40 56.00
C ASN A 372 -49.22 -2.02 54.67
N ARG A 373 -48.57 -1.24 53.80
CA ARG A 373 -49.12 -0.82 52.50
C ARG A 373 -48.59 -1.71 51.39
N ILE A 374 -49.47 -2.24 50.54
CA ILE A 374 -49.09 -3.06 49.39
C ILE A 374 -48.43 -2.19 48.32
N HIS A 375 -47.24 -2.55 47.86
CA HIS A 375 -46.58 -1.90 46.72
C HIS A 375 -46.97 -2.56 45.41
N SER A 376 -46.93 -3.89 45.34
CA SER A 376 -47.36 -4.67 44.16
C SER A 376 -47.69 -6.11 44.53
N ILE A 377 -48.32 -6.86 43.62
CA ILE A 377 -48.50 -8.31 43.73
C ILE A 377 -47.73 -8.94 42.57
N ARG A 378 -46.75 -9.79 42.86
CA ARG A 378 -45.93 -10.50 41.88
C ARG A 378 -46.01 -12.00 42.15
N ASP A 379 -46.39 -12.77 41.14
CA ASP A 379 -46.50 -14.24 41.21
C ASP A 379 -47.34 -14.75 42.39
N GLY A 380 -48.48 -14.09 42.65
CA GLY A 380 -49.38 -14.43 43.75
C GLY A 380 -48.87 -14.04 45.15
N ARG A 381 -47.71 -13.37 45.25
CA ARG A 381 -47.17 -12.85 46.51
C ARG A 381 -47.37 -11.34 46.63
N ILE A 382 -47.86 -10.91 47.79
CA ILE A 382 -48.00 -9.50 48.14
C ILE A 382 -46.60 -8.97 48.48
N VAL A 383 -46.14 -7.97 47.73
CA VAL A 383 -44.92 -7.22 48.03
C VAL A 383 -45.33 -5.93 48.72
N TYR A 384 -44.96 -5.78 49.99
CA TYR A 384 -45.25 -4.59 50.76
C TYR A 384 -44.30 -3.44 50.41
N ARG A 385 -44.77 -2.21 50.60
CA ARG A 385 -43.97 -1.01 50.37
C ARG A 385 -42.95 -0.89 51.48
N GLU A 386 -41.69 -0.75 51.12
CA GLU A 386 -40.61 -0.48 52.05
C GLU A 386 -40.40 1.02 52.25
N ILE A 387 -40.09 1.41 53.49
CA ILE A 387 -39.53 2.73 53.80
C ILE A 387 -38.09 2.48 54.24
N CYS A 388 -37.14 2.96 53.43
CA CYS A 388 -35.71 2.87 53.71
C CYS A 388 -35.16 4.21 54.20
N LYS A 389 -34.10 4.15 55.01
CA LYS A 389 -33.22 5.30 55.24
C LYS A 389 -32.25 5.44 54.06
N THR A 390 -31.75 6.65 53.84
CA THR A 390 -30.75 6.92 52.79
C THR A 390 -29.37 7.06 53.39
N GLY A 391 -28.47 6.18 52.97
CA GLY A 391 -27.04 6.17 53.31
C GLY A 391 -26.21 6.77 52.18
N LYS A 392 -24.93 7.06 52.47
CA LYS A 392 -24.00 7.64 51.50
C LYS A 392 -22.80 6.73 51.29
N HIS A 393 -22.52 6.41 50.03
CA HIS A 393 -21.28 5.77 49.62
C HIS A 393 -20.37 6.83 48.99
N THR A 394 -19.26 7.14 49.64
CA THR A 394 -18.26 8.09 49.15
C THR A 394 -16.97 7.37 48.79
N ARG A 395 -16.50 7.59 47.57
CA ARG A 395 -15.19 7.15 47.07
C ARG A 395 -14.29 8.36 46.89
N GLU A 396 -13.21 8.41 47.66
CA GLU A 396 -12.17 9.43 47.56
C GLU A 396 -10.90 8.80 46.99
N ARG A 397 -10.36 9.41 45.94
CA ARG A 397 -9.10 9.01 45.36
C ARG A 397 -8.17 10.21 45.29
N THR A 398 -6.94 10.01 45.74
CA THR A 398 -5.86 10.99 45.60
C THR A 398 -4.72 10.34 44.82
N MET A 399 -4.28 11.00 43.75
CA MET A 399 -3.11 10.62 42.98
C MET A 399 -2.00 11.65 43.17
N ARG A 400 -0.79 11.18 43.45
CA ARG A 400 0.44 11.95 43.39
C ARG A 400 1.20 11.53 42.14
N ILE A 401 1.25 12.41 41.15
CA ILE A 401 1.90 12.13 39.86
C ILE A 401 3.16 12.95 39.76
N THR A 402 4.31 12.28 39.67
CA THR A 402 5.56 12.92 39.25
C THR A 402 5.56 13.04 37.73
N LEU A 403 5.73 14.25 37.20
CA LEU A 403 5.82 14.46 35.76
C LEU A 403 7.19 14.03 35.24
N GLY A 404 7.17 13.19 34.21
CA GLY A 404 8.33 12.93 33.37
C GLY A 404 8.48 13.99 32.27
N GLU A 405 8.98 13.56 31.11
CA GLU A 405 9.10 14.42 29.95
C GLU A 405 7.72 14.83 29.41
N MET A 406 7.59 16.11 29.07
CA MET A 406 6.35 16.74 28.61
C MET A 406 6.46 17.17 27.15
N PRO A 407 5.32 17.32 26.45
CA PRO A 407 5.32 17.93 25.13
C PRO A 407 5.77 19.40 25.21
N GLU A 408 6.46 19.87 24.18
CA GLU A 408 6.99 21.23 24.14
C GLU A 408 5.89 22.30 24.30
N GLY A 409 6.14 23.30 25.15
CA GLY A 409 5.20 24.39 25.42
C GLY A 409 3.99 24.03 26.28
N VAL A 410 3.88 22.79 26.77
CA VAL A 410 2.76 22.38 27.63
C VAL A 410 3.02 22.72 29.09
N THR A 411 2.11 23.49 29.67
CA THR A 411 2.11 23.80 31.11
C THR A 411 0.81 23.33 31.75
N ILE A 412 0.94 22.46 32.75
CA ILE A 412 -0.19 21.97 33.56
C ILE A 412 -0.57 23.03 34.60
N GLN A 413 -1.88 23.21 34.81
CA GLN A 413 -2.47 24.16 35.73
C GLN A 413 -3.44 23.48 36.70
N VAL A 414 -3.71 24.14 37.82
CA VAL A 414 -4.77 23.70 38.75
C VAL A 414 -6.12 23.72 38.02
N GLY A 415 -6.89 22.65 38.20
CA GLY A 415 -8.17 22.42 37.52
C GLY A 415 -8.03 21.70 36.17
N ASP A 416 -6.82 21.40 35.71
CA ASP A 416 -6.63 20.55 34.53
C ASP A 416 -6.97 19.09 34.86
N LYS A 417 -7.40 18.36 33.82
CA LYS A 417 -7.53 16.90 33.82
C LYS A 417 -6.57 16.34 32.78
N LEU A 418 -5.91 15.24 33.11
CA LEU A 418 -4.98 14.59 32.19
C LEU A 418 -5.30 13.12 32.04
N THR A 419 -4.97 12.59 30.86
CA THR A 419 -4.88 11.15 30.62
C THR A 419 -3.49 10.81 30.13
N GLY A 420 -3.07 9.58 30.37
CA GLY A 420 -1.73 9.17 29.99
C GLY A 420 -1.40 7.78 30.47
N TYR A 421 -0.13 7.42 30.29
CA TYR A 421 0.42 6.18 30.81
C TYR A 421 1.43 6.52 31.89
N ALA A 422 1.29 5.85 33.04
CA ALA A 422 2.12 6.09 34.20
C ALA A 422 2.55 4.77 34.84
N PHE A 423 3.76 4.78 35.40
CA PHE A 423 4.23 3.68 36.22
C PHE A 423 3.60 3.78 37.60
N VAL A 424 2.94 2.71 38.03
CA VAL A 424 2.40 2.58 39.39
C VAL A 424 3.58 2.31 40.33
N LYS A 425 3.92 3.31 41.14
CA LYS A 425 4.97 3.17 42.19
C LYS A 425 4.36 2.60 43.46
N LYS A 426 3.18 3.09 43.83
CA LYS A 426 2.49 2.73 45.05
C LYS A 426 0.98 2.83 44.89
N HIS A 427 0.27 1.93 45.53
CA HIS A 427 -1.18 1.97 45.69
C HIS A 427 -1.56 1.52 47.08
N GLU A 428 -2.31 2.35 47.80
CA GLU A 428 -2.80 2.07 49.15
C GLU A 428 -4.31 2.26 49.21
N LYS A 429 -5.03 1.18 49.51
CA LYS A 429 -6.45 1.22 49.89
C LYS A 429 -6.53 1.33 51.40
N LYS A 430 -7.04 2.45 51.92
CA LYS A 430 -7.32 2.57 53.35
C LYS A 430 -8.47 1.64 53.72
N LYS A 431 -8.45 1.13 54.96
CA LYS A 431 -9.58 0.36 55.49
C LYS A 431 -10.86 1.20 55.37
N PRO A 432 -11.90 0.71 54.68
CA PRO A 432 -13.11 1.48 54.48
C PRO A 432 -13.79 1.74 55.82
N THR A 433 -14.40 2.92 55.95
CA THR A 433 -15.40 3.13 57.00
C THR A 433 -16.69 2.53 56.49
N ASP A 434 -17.10 1.41 57.06
CA ASP A 434 -18.30 0.68 56.66
C ASP A 434 -19.28 0.65 57.82
N THR A 435 -20.25 1.55 57.76
CA THR A 435 -21.38 1.61 58.68
C THR A 435 -22.66 1.58 57.87
N LYS A 436 -23.77 1.18 58.47
CA LYS A 436 -25.08 1.13 57.80
C LYS A 436 -25.43 2.41 57.02
N ALA A 437 -25.11 3.58 57.59
CA ALA A 437 -25.44 4.87 57.00
C ALA A 437 -24.35 5.44 56.08
N VAL A 438 -23.10 4.98 56.21
CA VAL A 438 -21.95 5.56 55.50
C VAL A 438 -20.97 4.46 55.12
N ILE A 439 -20.69 4.37 53.82
CA ILE A 439 -19.56 3.64 53.26
C ILE A 439 -18.58 4.68 52.74
N LYS A 440 -17.36 4.70 53.25
CA LYS A 440 -16.28 5.58 52.77
C LYS A 440 -15.07 4.76 52.38
N GLU A 441 -14.73 4.80 51.09
CA GLU A 441 -13.53 4.18 50.52
C GLU A 441 -12.52 5.30 50.20
N THR A 442 -11.25 5.07 50.56
CA THR A 442 -10.19 6.04 50.28
C THR A 442 -8.97 5.34 49.68
N GLU A 443 -8.54 5.82 48.53
CA GLU A 443 -7.38 5.31 47.80
C GLU A 443 -6.31 6.39 47.64
N LEU A 444 -5.05 5.98 47.82
CA LEU A 444 -3.88 6.79 47.51
C LEU A 444 -3.04 6.10 46.44
N TRP A 445 -2.67 6.86 45.42
CA TRP A 445 -1.85 6.42 44.30
C TRP A 445 -0.59 7.27 44.21
N GLU A 446 0.57 6.64 44.04
CA GLU A 446 1.82 7.31 43.66
C GLU A 446 2.24 6.80 42.29
N LEU A 447 2.33 7.73 41.34
CA LEU A 447 2.51 7.47 39.93
C LEU A 447 3.68 8.29 39.38
N GLU A 448 4.37 7.75 38.37
CA GLU A 448 5.32 8.50 37.55
C GLU A 448 4.80 8.54 36.11
N LEU A 449 4.45 9.74 35.64
CA LEU A 449 3.90 9.92 34.29
C LEU A 449 5.00 9.65 33.27
N HIS A 450 4.78 8.65 32.44
CA HIS A 450 5.67 8.30 31.35
C HIS A 450 5.25 8.96 30.04
N HIS A 451 3.94 9.01 29.77
CA HIS A 451 3.38 9.61 28.57
C HIS A 451 2.10 10.38 28.87
N LEU A 452 2.05 11.64 28.46
CA LEU A 452 0.84 12.47 28.45
C LEU A 452 0.09 12.24 27.14
N ARG A 453 -1.12 11.70 27.22
CA ARG A 453 -1.98 11.46 26.04
C ARG A 453 -2.90 12.64 25.78
N SER A 454 -3.56 13.17 26.81
CA SER A 454 -4.43 14.34 26.65
C SER A 454 -4.41 15.23 27.87
N LEU A 455 -4.68 16.51 27.62
CA LEU A 455 -4.87 17.53 28.65
C LEU A 455 -6.17 18.26 28.37
N GLU A 456 -7.07 18.28 29.35
CA GLU A 456 -8.29 19.07 29.31
C GLU A 456 -8.26 20.18 30.36
N ARG A 457 -8.75 21.36 29.97
CA ARG A 457 -8.90 22.52 30.84
C ARG A 457 -10.30 23.05 30.72
N LYS A 458 -11.03 23.13 31.85
CA LYS A 458 -12.42 23.62 31.87
C LYS A 458 -13.32 22.92 30.83
N LYS A 459 -13.21 21.57 30.73
CA LYS A 459 -13.93 20.72 29.77
C LYS A 459 -13.62 20.99 28.28
N LYS A 460 -12.46 21.59 27.99
CA LYS A 460 -11.96 21.76 26.62
C LYS A 460 -10.63 21.04 26.47
N LEU A 461 -10.48 20.31 25.37
CA LEU A 461 -9.22 19.70 24.98
C LEU A 461 -8.18 20.79 24.68
N VAL A 462 -7.12 20.83 25.48
CA VAL A 462 -5.97 21.74 25.30
C VAL A 462 -4.98 21.15 24.32
N GLY A 463 -4.75 19.84 24.44
CA GLY A 463 -3.84 19.10 23.58
C GLY A 463 -4.13 17.61 23.67
N GLN A 464 -3.88 16.94 22.55
CA GLN A 464 -3.90 15.50 22.45
C GLN A 464 -2.62 15.09 21.72
N TRP A 465 -1.90 14.18 22.34
CA TRP A 465 -0.72 13.55 21.81
C TRP A 465 -1.04 12.09 21.53
N PHE A 466 -0.23 11.50 20.67
CA PHE A 466 -0.43 10.17 20.10
C PHE A 466 -0.69 9.13 21.18
#